data_AF-A0A7G3G834-F1
#
_entry.id   AF-A0A7G3G834-F1
#
_cell.length_a   1.000
_cell.length_b   1.000
_cell.length_c   1.000
_cell.angle_alpha   90.00
_cell.angle_beta   90.00
_cell.angle_gamma   90.00
#
_symmetry.space_group_name_H-M   'P 1'
#
loop_
_entity.id
_entity.type
_entity.pdbx_description
1 polymer ?
#
loop_
_entity_poly.entity_id
_entity_poly.type
_entity_poly.pdbx_seq_one_letter_code
_entity_poly.pdbx_strand_id
1 'polypeptide(L)' 'MAGIKDVFTCEIVGYAMGSRMTKELVSASLKLALAQKRPKEGLILHSDRGSQASGIGGLAGVYVTQRELL' A
#
# COMPACT_ATOMS: atom_id res chain seq x y z
N MET A 1 6.85 -2.36 -8.42
CA MET A 1 6.89 -2.08 -6.98
C MET A 1 5.47 -1.86 -6.50
N ALA A 2 5.15 -2.16 -5.24
CA ALA A 2 3.90 -1.80 -4.59
C ALA A 2 4.23 -1.17 -3.22
N GLY A 3 3.46 -0.17 -2.80
CA GLY A 3 3.64 0.51 -1.52
C GLY A 3 2.33 0.78 -0.79
N ILE A 4 2.34 0.68 0.54
CA ILE A 4 1.24 1.03 1.44
C ILE A 4 1.65 2.29 2.20
N LYS A 5 0.82 3.33 2.13
CA LYS A 5 1.00 4.58 2.87
C LYS A 5 -0.07 4.71 3.94
N ASP A 6 0.36 5.03 5.15
CA ASP A 6 -0.53 5.49 6.22
C ASP A 6 -0.85 6.97 5.99
N VAL A 7 -2.13 7.29 5.77
CA VAL A 7 -2.57 8.66 5.45
C VAL A 7 -2.43 9.59 6.64
N PHE A 8 -2.64 9.08 7.85
CA PHE A 8 -2.62 9.90 9.05
C PHE A 8 -1.20 10.35 9.39
N THR A 9 -0.24 9.43 9.30
CA THR A 9 1.17 9.70 9.61
C THR A 9 1.99 10.13 8.39
N CYS A 10 1.44 9.98 7.19
CA CYS A 10 2.13 10.11 5.91
C CYS A 10 3.31 9.13 5.69
N GLU A 11 3.47 8.11 6.53
CA GLU A 11 4.57 7.15 6.45
C GLU A 11 4.31 6.05 5.41
N ILE A 12 5.39 5.57 4.76
CA ILE A 12 5.35 4.31 4.00
C ILE A 12 5.54 3.17 4.98
N VAL A 13 4.50 2.34 5.11
CA VAL A 13 4.43 1.33 6.17
C VAL A 13 4.67 -0.09 5.67
N GLY A 14 4.64 -0.28 4.36
CA GLY A 14 4.98 -1.54 3.73
C GLY A 14 5.24 -1.35 2.25
N TYR A 15 6.22 -2.06 1.71
CA TYR A 15 6.54 -2.01 0.29
C TYR A 15 7.10 -3.34 -0.19
N ALA A 16 6.93 -3.63 -1.47
CA ALA A 16 7.51 -4.80 -2.11
C ALA A 16 7.97 -4.45 -3.53
N MET A 17 9.11 -4.99 -3.93
CA MET A 17 9.70 -4.75 -5.24
C MET A 17 9.78 -6.05 -6.04
N GLY A 18 9.63 -5.91 -7.35
CA GLY A 18 9.72 -7.01 -8.30
C GLY A 18 9.85 -6.44 -9.71
N SER A 19 10.28 -7.27 -10.65
CA SER A 19 10.53 -6.88 -12.04
C SER A 19 9.30 -6.38 -12.79
N ARG A 20 8.10 -6.74 -12.33
CA ARG A 20 6.81 -6.27 -12.84
C ARG A 20 5.82 -6.07 -11.71
N MET A 21 4.79 -5.25 -11.92
CA MET A 21 3.70 -5.09 -10.95
C MET A 21 2.84 -6.36 -10.92
N THR A 22 2.69 -6.98 -9.75
CA THR A 22 1.87 -8.20 -9.57
C THR A 22 1.04 -8.14 -8.29
N LYS A 23 0.00 -8.98 -8.20
CA LYS A 23 -0.85 -9.10 -7.01
C LYS A 23 -0.04 -9.55 -5.79
N GLU A 24 0.98 -10.38 -6.00
CA GLU A 24 1.86 -10.89 -4.94
C GLU A 24 2.66 -9.77 -4.29
N LEU A 25 3.11 -8.77 -5.06
CA LEU A 25 3.78 -7.59 -4.50
C LEU A 25 2.83 -6.77 -3.62
N VAL A 26 1.56 -6.63 -4.02
CA VAL A 26 0.53 -5.93 -3.23
C VAL A 26 0.23 -6.69 -1.93
N SER A 27 0.08 -8.01 -2.00
CA SER A 27 -0.11 -8.83 -0.81
C SER A 27 1.10 -8.79 0.12
N ALA A 28 2.31 -8.77 -0.42
CA ALA A 28 3.55 -8.68 0.36
C ALA A 28 3.68 -7.31 1.06
N SER A 29 3.44 -6.21 0.35
CA SER A 29 3.48 -4.87 0.95
C SER A 29 2.42 -4.68 2.03
N LEU A 30 1.20 -5.23 1.83
CA LEU A 30 0.14 -5.21 2.83
C LEU A 30 0.51 -6.01 4.09
N LYS A 31 1.09 -7.20 3.94
CA LYS A 31 1.54 -8.00 5.09
C LYS A 31 2.60 -7.26 5.92
N LEU A 32 3.54 -6.59 5.26
CA LEU A 32 4.54 -5.76 5.94
C LEU A 32 3.89 -4.60 6.70
N ALA A 33 2.94 -3.89 6.07
CA ALA A 33 2.20 -2.81 6.70
C ALA A 33 1.43 -3.25 7.96
N LEU A 34 0.72 -4.37 7.88
CA LEU A 34 -0.02 -4.93 9.01
C LEU A 34 0.92 -5.37 10.15
N ALA A 35 2.06 -5.99 9.82
CA ALA A 35 3.06 -6.40 10.80
C ALA A 35 3.70 -5.19 11.52
N GLN A 36 3.94 -4.10 10.78
CA GLN A 36 4.56 -2.89 11.32
C GLN A 36 3.60 -2.05 12.18
N LYS A 37 2.40 -1.75 11.66
CA LYS A 37 1.46 -0.85 12.34
C LYS A 37 0.55 -1.54 13.35
N ARG A 38 0.37 -2.87 13.23
CA ARG A 38 -0.55 -3.67 14.08
C ARG A 38 -1.87 -2.93 14.34
N PRO A 39 -2.57 -2.51 13.27
CA PRO A 39 -3.77 -1.70 13.43
C PRO A 39 -4.85 -2.48 14.19
N LYS A 40 -5.64 -1.75 14.98
CA LYS A 40 -6.83 -2.31 15.63
C LYS A 40 -7.89 -2.66 14.58
N GLU A 41 -8.89 -3.43 15.00
CA GLU A 41 -10.07 -3.68 14.19
C GLU A 41 -10.72 -2.38 13.69
N GLY A 42 -11.31 -2.42 12.50
CA GLY A 42 -11.85 -1.24 11.82
C GLY A 42 -10.89 -0.55 10.85
N LEU A 43 -9.75 -1.16 10.49
CA LEU A 43 -8.87 -0.63 9.44
C LEU A 43 -9.59 -0.62 8.08
N ILE A 44 -9.60 0.53 7.41
CA ILE A 44 -10.10 0.66 6.04
C ILE A 44 -8.91 0.70 5.08
N LEU A 45 -8.86 -0.29 4.18
CA LEU A 45 -7.91 -0.29 3.08
C LEU A 45 -8.55 0.40 1.87
N HIS A 46 -8.05 1.58 1.52
CA HIS A 46 -8.44 2.30 0.32
C HIS A 46 -7.50 1.95 -0.83
N SER A 47 -8.05 1.41 -1.90
CA SER A 47 -7.31 1.10 -3.13
C SER A 47 -7.78 2.03 -4.23
N ASP A 48 -7.04 3.12 -4.45
CA ASP A 48 -7.26 3.95 -5.62
C ASP A 48 -6.95 3.16 -6.89
N ARG A 49 -7.88 3.12 -7.84
CA ARG A 49 -7.65 2.56 -9.18
C ARG A 49 -6.83 3.50 -10.09
N GLY A 50 -6.20 4.53 -9.52
CA GLY A 50 -5.48 5.57 -10.24
C GLY A 50 -4.28 5.00 -11.01
N SER A 51 -4.39 5.04 -12.35
CA SER A 51 -3.38 4.72 -13.37
C SER A 51 -2.22 3.82 -12.94
N GLN A 52 -2.34 2.52 -13.22
CA GLN A 52 -1.20 1.61 -13.27
C GLN A 52 -0.27 2.06 -14.42
N ALA A 53 0.72 2.90 -14.13
CA ALA A 53 1.70 3.33 -15.12
C ALA A 53 2.66 2.17 -15.42
N SER A 54 2.38 1.41 -16.47
CA SER A 54 3.38 0.53 -17.11
C SER A 54 4.41 1.41 -17.82
N GLY A 55 5.40 1.90 -17.07
CA GLY A 55 6.51 2.66 -17.62
C GLY A 55 7.72 2.55 -16.72
N ILE A 56 8.90 2.44 -17.33
CA ILE A 56 10.26 2.29 -16.77
C ILE A 56 10.71 3.37 -15.77
N GLY A 57 9.79 4.13 -15.18
CA GLY A 57 10.04 5.12 -14.13
C GLY A 57 8.79 5.59 -13.37
N GLY A 58 7.65 4.90 -13.50
CA GLY A 58 6.41 5.30 -12.82
C GLY A 58 6.23 4.56 -11.49
N LEU A 59 6.09 5.30 -10.38
CA LEU A 59 5.72 4.80 -9.06
C LEU A 59 4.34 4.12 -9.13
N ALA A 60 4.30 2.84 -9.49
CA ALA A 60 3.07 2.08 -9.62
C ALA A 60 2.55 1.63 -8.24
N GLY A 61 1.29 1.95 -7.94
CA GLY A 61 0.48 1.42 -6.83
C GLY A 61 0.83 1.94 -5.44
N VAL A 62 0.36 3.16 -5.13
CA VAL A 62 0.21 3.63 -3.75
C VAL A 62 -1.16 3.17 -3.24
N TYR A 63 -1.17 2.24 -2.30
CA TYR A 63 -2.38 1.84 -1.58
C TYR A 63 -2.46 2.66 -0.30
N VAL A 64 -3.62 3.24 -0.06
CA VAL A 64 -3.86 4.27 0.93
C VAL A 64 -4.60 3.61 2.09
N THR A 65 -4.01 3.53 3.28
CA THR A 65 -4.74 3.02 4.45
C THR A 65 -5.36 4.19 5.21
N GLN A 66 -6.69 4.19 5.35
CA GLN A 66 -7.44 5.19 6.11
C GLN A 66 -7.95 4.53 7.41
N ARG A 67 -7.79 5.24 8.53
CA ARG A 67 -8.40 4.88 9.81
C ARG A 67 -9.63 5.78 9.97
N GLU A 68 -10.83 5.28 9.70
CA GLU A 68 -12.05 5.95 10.15
C GLU A 68 -12.54 5.27 11.43
N LEU A 69 -12.41 6.00 12.52
CA LEU A 69 -13.25 5.85 13.72
C LEU A 69 -13.28 7.23 14.41
N LEU A 70 -13.83 8.21 13.67
CA LEU A 70 -14.68 9.30 14.13
C LEU A 70 -15.65 9.63 13.01
#